data_AF-A0A1Q6YFW5-F1
#
_entry.id   AF-A0A1Q6YFW5-F1
#
_cell.length_a   1.000
_cell.length_b   1.000
_cell.length_c   1.000
_cell.angle_alpha   90.00
_cell.angle_beta   90.00
_cell.angle_gamma   90.00
#
_symmetry.space_group_name_H-M   'P 1'
#
loop_
_entity.id
_entity.type
_entity.pdbx_description
1 polymer ?
#
loop_
_entity_poly.entity_id
_entity_poly.type
_entity_poly.pdbx_seq_one_letter_code
_entity_poly.pdbx_strand_id
1 'polypeptide(L)'
;MPLNLESLSDAARTALLARIAHTLTICARDTYEVGTKNVLDPQTLRAYNELLHRVTGSVVSHLSGSQGYSLPSMVEMIRSFGIHHKRVGEMDWALQNALQSTETKAME
;
A
#
# COMPACT_ATOMS: atom_id res chain seq x y z
N MET A 1 -2.07 -18.89 3.56
CA MET A 1 -2.86 -19.29 2.37
C MET A 1 -2.92 -18.09 1.41
N PRO A 2 -3.05 -18.25 0.09
CA PRO A 2 -3.27 -17.09 -0.77
C PRO A 2 -4.63 -16.48 -0.41
N LEU A 3 -4.62 -15.24 0.11
CA LEU A 3 -5.83 -14.50 0.43
C LEU A 3 -6.61 -14.29 -0.88
N ASN A 4 -7.85 -14.77 -0.95
CA ASN A 4 -8.71 -14.46 -2.08
C ASN A 4 -9.18 -13.00 -1.94
N LEU A 5 -8.43 -12.09 -2.57
CA LEU A 5 -8.64 -10.65 -2.47
C LEU A 5 -10.03 -10.22 -2.96
N GLU A 6 -10.65 -11.01 -3.83
CA GLU A 6 -11.98 -10.70 -4.37
C GLU A 6 -13.13 -11.08 -3.44
N SER A 7 -12.92 -12.01 -2.49
CA SER A 7 -13.95 -12.41 -1.53
C SER A 7 -13.97 -11.56 -0.26
N LEU A 8 -13.15 -10.50 -0.18
CA LEU A 8 -13.15 -9.60 0.96
C LEU A 8 -14.40 -8.72 0.96
N SER A 9 -15.01 -8.55 2.14
CA SER A 9 -16.03 -7.53 2.35
C SER A 9 -15.46 -6.13 2.08
N ASP A 10 -16.32 -5.17 1.74
CA ASP A 10 -15.90 -3.79 1.48
C ASP A 10 -15.14 -3.18 2.65
N ALA A 11 -15.57 -3.49 3.89
CA ALA A 11 -14.88 -3.06 5.11
C ALA A 11 -13.48 -3.66 5.21
N ALA A 12 -13.32 -4.97 4.92
CA ALA A 12 -12.02 -5.63 4.96
C ALA A 12 -11.08 -5.13 3.86
N ARG A 13 -11.62 -4.89 2.66
CA ARG A 13 -10.90 -4.32 1.51
C ARG A 13 -10.41 -2.90 1.81
N THR A 14 -11.27 -2.05 2.36
CA THR A 14 -10.93 -0.70 2.79
C THR A 14 -9.84 -0.72 3.87
N ALA A 15 -9.98 -1.59 4.88
CA ALA A 15 -9.00 -1.72 5.94
C ALA A 15 -7.63 -2.20 5.42
N LEU A 16 -7.61 -3.13 4.46
CA LEU A 16 -6.37 -3.59 3.83
C LEU A 16 -5.69 -2.46 3.06
N LEU A 17 -6.43 -1.72 2.23
CA LEU A 17 -5.90 -0.57 1.49
C LEU A 17 -5.35 0.51 2.43
N ALA A 18 -6.03 0.79 3.54
CA ALA A 18 -5.55 1.73 4.56
C ALA A 18 -4.25 1.26 5.23
N ARG A 19 -4.13 -0.05 5.51
CA ARG A 19 -2.89 -0.63 6.05
C ARG A 19 -1.75 -0.56 5.05
N ILE A 20 -2.01 -0.84 3.77
CA ILE A 20 -1.03 -0.68 2.68
C ILE A 20 -0.57 0.79 2.60
N ALA A 21 -1.50 1.74 2.62
CA ALA A 21 -1.15 3.15 2.58
C ALA A 21 -0.21 3.52 3.75
N HIS A 22 -0.51 3.04 4.96
CA HIS A 22 0.35 3.24 6.12
C HIS A 22 1.74 2.61 5.95
N THR A 23 1.85 1.35 5.51
CA THR A 23 3.15 0.70 5.33
C THR A 23 3.98 1.37 4.26
N LEU A 24 3.38 1.88 3.18
CA LEU A 24 4.10 2.66 2.16
C LEU A 24 4.72 3.94 2.75
N THR A 25 4.09 4.60 3.72
CA THR A 25 4.70 5.75 4.40
C THR A 25 5.94 5.36 5.20
N ILE A 26 5.99 4.13 5.72
CA ILE A 26 7.16 3.59 6.43
C ILE A 26 8.26 3.28 5.41
N CYS A 27 7.93 2.60 4.30
CA CYS A 27 8.89 2.28 3.25
C CYS A 27 9.53 3.51 2.63
N ALA A 28 8.80 4.63 2.53
CA ALA A 28 9.33 5.88 2.00
C ALA A 28 10.28 6.62 2.97
N ARG A 29 10.37 6.22 4.25
CA ARG A 29 11.14 6.98 5.26
C ARG A 29 12.63 7.07 4.97
N ASP A 30 13.19 6.08 4.29
CA ASP A 30 14.62 6.07 3.95
C ASP A 30 15.01 7.10 2.89
N THR A 31 14.01 7.73 2.24
CA THR A 31 14.23 8.88 1.35
C THR A 31 14.52 10.18 2.10
N TYR A 32 14.29 10.23 3.41
CA TYR A 32 14.60 11.39 4.25
C TYR A 32 15.98 11.27 4.89
N GLU A 33 16.63 12.42 5.10
CA GLU A 33 17.78 12.48 5.98
C GLU A 33 17.31 12.48 7.44
N VAL A 34 17.86 11.55 8.23
CA VAL A 34 17.41 11.33 9.62
C VAL A 34 17.67 12.56 10.48
N GLY A 35 16.64 13.03 11.18
CA GLY A 35 16.74 14.14 12.12
C GLY A 35 16.82 15.53 11.49
N THR A 36 16.64 15.64 10.17
CA THR A 36 16.66 16.92 9.46
C THR A 36 15.38 17.14 8.65
N LYS A 37 15.32 18.25 7.88
CA LYS A 37 14.23 18.55 6.94
C LYS A 37 14.59 18.15 5.49
N ASN A 38 15.74 17.53 5.28
CA ASN A 38 16.26 17.26 3.94
C ASN A 38 15.74 15.92 3.41
N VAL A 39 15.73 15.82 2.07
CA VAL A 39 15.36 14.61 1.33
C VAL A 39 16.60 14.11 0.58
N LEU A 40 17.01 12.87 0.86
CA LEU A 40 18.14 12.20 0.23
C LEU A 40 17.84 11.79 -1.21
N ASP A 41 16.62 11.31 -1.45
CA ASP A 41 16.17 10.86 -2.77
C ASP A 41 14.77 11.43 -3.12
N PRO A 42 14.72 12.66 -3.68
CA PRO A 42 13.47 13.30 -4.03
C PRO A 42 12.67 12.57 -5.12
N GLN A 43 13.35 11.85 -6.02
CA GLN A 43 12.69 11.14 -7.12
C GLN A 43 11.95 9.91 -6.60
N THR A 44 12.61 9.12 -5.75
CA THR A 44 11.97 7.97 -5.10
C THR A 44 10.85 8.41 -4.15
N LEU A 45 11.05 9.50 -3.39
CA LEU A 45 9.98 10.06 -2.55
C LEU A 45 8.76 10.47 -3.38
N ARG A 46 8.97 11.16 -4.51
CA ARG A 46 7.89 11.53 -5.43
C ARG A 46 7.16 10.29 -5.93
N ALA A 47 7.89 9.25 -6.33
CA ALA A 47 7.28 8.02 -6.82
C ALA A 47 6.42 7.34 -5.73
N TYR A 48 6.89 7.28 -4.48
CA TYR A 48 6.12 6.80 -3.34
C TYR A 48 4.85 7.63 -3.12
N ASN A 49 4.94 8.95 -3.20
CA ASN A 49 3.78 9.83 -3.03
C ASN A 49 2.72 9.58 -4.10
N GLU A 50 3.12 9.41 -5.37
CA GLU A 50 2.19 9.09 -6.45
C GLU A 50 1.52 7.73 -6.23
N LEU A 51 2.26 6.71 -5.78
CA LEU A 51 1.67 5.41 -5.41
C LEU A 51 0.70 5.55 -4.23
N LEU A 52 1.07 6.31 -3.20
CA LEU A 52 0.23 6.56 -2.03
C LEU A 52 -1.06 7.30 -2.40
N HIS A 53 -1.00 8.28 -3.31
CA HIS A 53 -2.18 8.96 -3.83
C HIS A 53 -3.14 7.99 -4.51
N ARG A 54 -2.63 7.01 -5.27
CA ARG A 54 -3.48 5.99 -5.91
C ARG A 54 -4.11 5.03 -4.91
N VAL A 55 -3.33 4.54 -3.93
CA VAL A 55 -3.85 3.65 -2.88
C VAL A 55 -4.92 4.35 -2.05
N THR A 56 -4.66 5.58 -1.61
CA THR A 56 -5.62 6.38 -0.83
C THR A 56 -6.84 6.80 -1.66
N GLY A 57 -6.66 7.07 -2.96
CA GLY A 57 -7.77 7.23 -3.91
C GLY A 57 -8.70 6.01 -3.91
N SER A 58 -8.15 4.79 -3.98
CA SER A 58 -8.95 3.57 -3.88
C SER A 58 -9.66 3.43 -2.52
N VAL A 59 -9.03 3.82 -1.41
CA VAL A 59 -9.70 3.86 -0.09
C VAL A 59 -10.95 4.73 -0.15
N VAL A 60 -10.83 5.95 -0.69
CA VAL A 60 -11.96 6.88 -0.83
C VAL A 60 -13.03 6.33 -1.76
N SER A 61 -12.65 5.70 -2.87
CA SER A 61 -13.60 5.06 -3.79
C SER A 61 -14.43 3.97 -3.10
N HIS A 62 -13.76 3.09 -2.36
CA HIS A 62 -14.43 2.02 -1.62
C HIS A 62 -15.36 2.55 -0.52
N LEU A 63 -14.94 3.59 0.21
CA LEU A 63 -15.79 4.24 1.22
C LEU A 63 -17.02 4.94 0.60
N SER A 64 -16.89 5.42 -0.63
CA SER A 64 -17.95 6.17 -1.33
C SER A 64 -18.86 5.28 -2.19
N GLY A 65 -18.60 3.96 -2.24
CA GLY A 65 -19.30 3.03 -3.14
C GLY A 65 -19.03 3.28 -4.63
N SER A 66 -17.97 4.02 -4.98
CA SER A 66 -17.61 4.31 -6.36
C SER A 66 -16.65 3.25 -6.91
N GLN A 67 -16.71 3.04 -8.23
CA GLN A 67 -15.82 2.09 -8.92
C GLN A 67 -14.40 2.70 -8.99
N GLY A 68 -13.54 2.28 -8.06
CA GLY A 68 -12.10 2.55 -8.07
C GLY A 68 -11.28 1.40 -8.67
N TYR A 69 -9.96 1.43 -8.49
CA TYR A 69 -9.13 0.27 -8.85
C TYR A 69 -9.51 -0.94 -8.00
N SER A 70 -9.60 -2.11 -8.63
CA SER A 70 -9.76 -3.37 -7.93
C SER A 70 -8.56 -3.64 -7.01
N LEU A 71 -8.78 -4.45 -5.97
CA LEU A 71 -7.72 -4.80 -5.03
C LEU A 71 -6.57 -5.56 -5.72
N PRO A 72 -6.81 -6.52 -6.66
CA PRO A 72 -5.73 -7.15 -7.41
C PRO A 72 -4.93 -6.16 -8.26
N SER A 73 -5.59 -5.21 -8.95
CA SER A 73 -4.88 -4.19 -9.74
C SER A 73 -4.02 -3.29 -8.86
N MET A 74 -4.46 -3.00 -7.64
CA MET A 74 -3.64 -2.24 -6.69
C MET A 74 -2.41 -3.03 -6.22
N VAL A 75 -2.57 -4.33 -5.94
CA VAL A 75 -1.45 -5.22 -5.59
C VAL A 75 -0.45 -5.35 -6.72
N GLU A 76 -0.93 -5.48 -7.97
CA GLU A 76 -0.07 -5.50 -9.14
C GLU A 76 0.70 -4.19 -9.30
N MET A 77 0.03 -3.04 -9.15
CA MET A 77 0.67 -1.73 -9.20
C MET A 77 1.78 -1.56 -8.16
N ILE A 78 1.56 -2.05 -6.94
CA ILE A 78 2.56 -2.04 -5.85
C ILE A 78 3.76 -2.93 -6.19
N ARG A 79 3.52 -4.12 -6.76
CA ARG A 79 4.61 -5.00 -7.23
C ARG A 79 5.41 -4.39 -8.38
N SER A 80 4.72 -3.81 -9.36
CA SER A 80 5.36 -3.10 -10.48
C SER A 80 6.21 -1.93 -9.97
N PHE A 81 5.73 -1.16 -8.99
CA PHE A 81 6.51 -0.13 -8.33
C PHE A 81 7.81 -0.70 -7.74
N GLY A 82 7.72 -1.81 -7.00
CA GLY A 82 8.88 -2.49 -6.43
C GLY A 82 9.92 -2.89 -7.49
N ILE A 83 9.47 -3.42 -8.63
CA ILE A 83 10.36 -3.79 -9.74
C ILE A 83 11.03 -2.55 -10.36
N HIS A 84 10.25 -1.52 -10.70
CA HIS A 84 10.76 -0.33 -11.39
C HIS A 84 11.71 0.51 -10.54
N HIS A 85 11.48 0.56 -9.22
CA HIS A 85 12.26 1.37 -8.29
C HIS A 85 13.30 0.57 -7.50
N LYS A 86 13.50 -0.72 -7.80
CA LYS A 86 14.39 -1.64 -7.07
C LYS A 86 14.06 -1.76 -5.58
N ARG A 87 12.76 -1.80 -5.27
CA ARG A 87 12.16 -1.87 -3.92
C ARG A 87 11.31 -3.12 -3.71
N VAL A 88 11.64 -4.23 -4.38
CA VAL A 88 10.83 -5.46 -4.38
C VAL A 88 10.63 -5.98 -2.95
N GLY A 89 11.71 -6.05 -2.16
CA GLY A 89 11.64 -6.54 -0.77
C GLY A 89 10.77 -5.68 0.12
N GLU A 90 10.84 -4.35 -0.02
CA GLU A 90 10.00 -3.41 0.72
C GLU A 90 8.53 -3.51 0.33
N MET A 91 8.23 -3.73 -0.97
CA MET A 91 6.86 -3.88 -1.44
C MET A 91 6.26 -5.23 -1.01
N ASP A 92 7.04 -6.30 -1.04
CA ASP A 92 6.63 -7.60 -0.52
C ASP A 92 6.37 -7.53 0.99
N TRP A 93 7.26 -6.88 1.74
CA TRP A 93 7.06 -6.63 3.17
C TRP A 93 5.80 -5.81 3.42
N ALA A 94 5.59 -4.71 2.67
CA ALA A 94 4.42 -3.84 2.85
C ALA A 94 3.10 -4.60 2.64
N LEU A 95 3.04 -5.46 1.62
CA LEU A 95 1.87 -6.30 1.32
C LEU A 95 1.67 -7.38 2.39
N GLN A 96 2.73 -8.10 2.77
CA GLN A 96 2.65 -9.16 3.80
C GLN A 96 2.22 -8.60 5.15
N ASN A 97 2.81 -7.49 5.58
CA ASN A 97 2.50 -6.84 6.86
C ASN A 97 1.03 -6.36 6.90
N ALA A 98 0.53 -5.82 5.78
CA ALA A 98 -0.87 -5.41 5.67
C ALA A 98 -1.84 -6.60 5.67
N LEU A 99 -1.47 -7.72 5.05
CA LEU A 99 -2.27 -8.95 4.98
C LEU A 99 -2.35 -9.68 6.33
N GLN A 100 -1.22 -9.88 7.03
CA GLN A 100 -1.21 -10.54 8.35
C GLN A 100 -2.14 -9.83 9.34
N SER A 101 -2.11 -8.50 9.35
CA SER A 101 -3.00 -7.68 10.17
C SER A 101 -4.48 -7.74 9.76
N THR A 102 -4.79 -8.27 8.58
CA THR A 102 -6.15 -8.51 8.09
C THR A 102 -6.68 -9.85 8.59
N GLU A 103 -5.85 -10.89 8.56
CA GLU A 103 -6.20 -12.25 8.99
C GLU A 103 -6.47 -12.30 10.50
N THR A 104 -5.66 -11.63 11.33
CA THR A 104 -5.84 -11.63 12.79
C THR A 104 -7.18 -11.02 13.21
N LYS A 105 -7.67 -9.98 12.51
CA LYS A 105 -8.97 -9.35 12.82
C LYS A 105 -10.19 -10.10 12.30
N ALA A 106 -10.01 -11.04 11.37
CA ALA A 106 -11.11 -11.87 10.88
C ALA A 106 -11.38 -13.09 11.78
N MET A 107 -10.48 -13.37 12.72
CA MET A 107 -10.55 -14.49 13.67
C MET A 107 -10.99 -14.07 15.09
N GLU A 108 -11.14 -12.77 15.34
CA GLU A 108 -11.72 -12.17 16.56
C GLU A 108 -13.17 -11.77 16.31
#